data_AF-A0A949FD91-F1
#
_entry.id   AF-A0A949FD91-F1
#
_cell.length_a   1.000
_cell.length_b   1.000
_cell.length_c   1.000
_cell.angle_alpha   90.00
_cell.angle_beta   90.00
_cell.angle_gamma   90.00
#
_symmetry.space_group_name_H-M   'P 1'
#
loop_
_entity.id
_entity.type
_entity.pdbx_description
1 polymer ?
#
loop_
_entity_poly.entity_id
_entity_poly.type
_entity_poly.pdbx_seq_one_letter_code
_entity_poly.pdbx_strand_id
1 'polypeptide(L)'
;MKEQDKGMTLIVKTITRLTVGLILLFGIYIVSHGHISPGGGFAGGVIVALSFIHIMLAFGKEVAFKTVSQKVASVFESLGALIFVTLAIAGIGSGYFFLNFLAKGEPFRLFSSGLIPL
;
A
#
# COMPACT_ATOMS: atom_id res chain seq x y z
N MET A 1 -10.15 10.07 -36.44
CA MET A 1 -9.38 8.88 -36.01
C MET A 1 -9.89 8.45 -34.65
N LYS A 2 -10.34 7.21 -34.49
CA LYS A 2 -10.84 6.70 -33.20
C LYS A 2 -9.71 6.71 -32.16
N GLU A 3 -10.02 7.14 -30.94
CA GLU A 3 -9.20 7.20 -29.71
C GLU A 3 -8.54 5.88 -29.27
N GLN A 4 -8.38 4.90 -30.15
CA GLN A 4 -8.16 3.50 -29.81
C GLN A 4 -6.67 3.11 -29.71
N ASP A 5 -5.74 4.06 -29.85
CA ASP A 5 -4.30 3.81 -30.03
C ASP A 5 -3.39 4.37 -28.91
N LYS A 6 -3.91 4.62 -27.71
CA LYS A 6 -3.06 4.95 -26.55
C LYS A 6 -2.69 3.69 -25.74
N GLY A 7 -1.40 3.54 -25.43
CA GLY A 7 -0.84 2.46 -24.60
C GLY A 7 -0.23 1.29 -25.39
N MET A 8 0.11 0.21 -24.69
CA MET A 8 0.72 -1.00 -25.27
C MET A 8 -0.29 -1.91 -25.99
N THR A 9 0.19 -3.03 -26.52
CA THR A 9 -0.60 -4.04 -27.24
C THR A 9 -1.75 -4.62 -26.40
N LEU A 10 -2.75 -5.21 -27.07
CA LEU A 10 -3.90 -5.85 -26.41
C LEU A 10 -3.47 -6.95 -25.43
N ILE A 11 -2.46 -7.74 -25.79
CA ILE A 11 -1.92 -8.80 -24.92
C ILE A 11 -1.39 -8.19 -23.62
N VAL A 12 -0.55 -7.15 -23.72
CA VAL A 12 0.03 -6.51 -22.53
C VAL A 12 -1.06 -5.89 -21.66
N LYS A 13 -2.02 -5.17 -22.25
CA LYS A 13 -3.16 -4.60 -21.52
C LYS A 13 -3.97 -5.67 -20.78
N THR A 14 -4.19 -6.82 -21.42
CA THR A 14 -4.96 -7.93 -20.84
C THR A 14 -4.21 -8.55 -19.66
N ILE A 15 -2.91 -8.84 -19.83
CA ILE A 15 -2.07 -9.39 -18.76
C ILE A 15 -1.92 -8.40 -17.60
N THR A 16 -1.68 -7.11 -17.89
CA THR A 16 -1.60 -6.06 -16.85
C THR A 16 -2.86 -5.98 -16.02
N ARG A 17 -4.04 -6.10 -16.63
CA ARG A 17 -5.31 -6.06 -15.88
C ARG A 17 -5.41 -7.20 -14.86
N LEU A 18 -4.88 -8.38 -15.19
CA LEU A 18 -4.83 -9.52 -14.29
C LEU A 18 -3.74 -9.34 -13.21
N THR A 19 -2.52 -9.00 -13.62
CA THR A 19 -1.36 -8.95 -12.71
C THR A 19 -1.44 -7.79 -11.72
N VAL A 20 -2.05 -6.65 -12.06
CA VAL A 20 -2.22 -5.52 -11.14
C VAL A 20 -2.91 -5.95 -9.84
N GLY A 21 -3.98 -6.74 -9.93
CA GLY A 21 -4.68 -7.23 -8.75
C GLY A 21 -3.80 -8.12 -7.88
N LEU A 22 -2.99 -8.98 -8.50
CA LEU A 22 -2.05 -9.86 -7.81
C LEU A 22 -0.91 -9.08 -7.13
N ILE A 23 -0.37 -8.07 -7.81
CA ILE A 23 0.68 -7.19 -7.27
C ILE A 23 0.15 -6.41 -6.07
N LEU A 24 -1.08 -5.86 -6.16
CA LEU A 24 -1.72 -5.17 -5.03
C LEU A 24 -1.93 -6.09 -3.83
N LEU A 25 -2.48 -7.29 -4.06
CA LEU A 25 -2.68 -8.28 -2.99
C LEU A 25 -1.35 -8.65 -2.32
N PHE A 26 -0.31 -8.86 -3.12
CA PHE A 26 1.02 -9.16 -2.61
C PHE A 26 1.62 -7.98 -1.83
N GLY A 27 1.46 -6.74 -2.30
CA GLY A 27 1.87 -5.55 -1.57
C GLY A 27 1.21 -5.44 -0.20
N ILE A 28 -0.11 -5.65 -0.12
CA ILE A 28 -0.87 -5.68 1.15
C ILE A 28 -0.37 -6.79 2.07
N TYR A 29 -0.09 -7.97 1.52
CA TYR A 29 0.51 -9.07 2.28
C TYR A 29 1.86 -8.68 2.90
N ILE A 30 2.76 -8.08 2.13
CA ILE A 30 4.09 -7.65 2.60
C ILE A 30 4.00 -6.54 3.66
N VAL A 31 3.05 -5.60 3.55
CA VAL A 31 2.81 -4.58 4.59
C VAL A 31 2.33 -5.24 5.88
N SER A 32 1.29 -6.08 5.78
CA SER A 32 0.61 -6.66 6.94
C SER A 32 1.44 -7.71 7.70
N HIS A 33 2.37 -8.39 7.02
CA HIS A 33 3.25 -9.41 7.61
C HIS A 33 4.67 -8.91 7.89
N GLY A 34 4.89 -7.60 7.88
CA GLY A 34 6.23 -7.00 8.04
C GLY A 34 6.93 -7.32 9.36
N HIS A 35 6.20 -7.70 10.41
CA HIS A 35 6.78 -8.13 11.69
C HIS A 35 7.06 -9.63 11.76
N ILE A 36 6.54 -10.43 10.84
CA ILE A 36 6.70 -11.90 10.80
C ILE A 36 7.72 -12.31 9.74
N SER A 37 7.77 -11.57 8.63
CA SER A 37 8.56 -11.89 7.44
C SER A 37 9.40 -10.69 7.00
N PRO A 38 10.49 -10.91 6.24
CA PRO A 38 11.24 -9.81 5.64
C PRO A 38 10.33 -8.94 4.76
N GLY A 39 10.25 -7.64 5.05
CA GLY A 39 9.32 -6.75 4.35
C GLY A 39 8.95 -5.52 5.17
N GLY A 40 7.65 -5.23 5.26
CA GLY A 40 7.10 -4.09 5.99
C GLY A 40 6.50 -3.00 5.11
N GLY A 41 6.12 -1.89 5.75
CA GLY A 41 5.38 -0.80 5.11
C GLY A 41 6.06 -0.18 3.90
N PHE A 42 7.39 0.01 3.95
CA PHE A 42 8.13 0.60 2.84
C PHE A 42 8.17 -0.32 1.61
N ALA A 43 8.65 -1.56 1.78
CA ALA A 43 8.75 -2.52 0.67
C ALA A 43 7.37 -2.83 0.06
N GLY A 44 6.36 -3.07 0.90
CA GLY A 44 4.99 -3.30 0.43
C GLY A 44 4.37 -2.07 -0.24
N GLY A 45 4.65 -0.87 0.28
CA GLY A 45 4.23 0.40 -0.34
C GLY A 45 4.84 0.61 -1.73
N VAL A 46 6.12 0.29 -1.92
CA VAL A 46 6.78 0.32 -3.25
C VAL A 46 6.12 -0.66 -4.21
N ILE A 47 5.77 -1.87 -3.77
CA ILE A 47 5.05 -2.87 -4.60
C ILE A 47 3.68 -2.32 -5.04
N VAL A 48 2.93 -1.70 -4.13
CA VAL A 48 1.66 -1.04 -4.46
C VAL A 48 1.86 0.12 -5.45
N ALA A 49 2.90 0.93 -5.28
CA ALA A 49 3.22 1.98 -6.25
C ALA A 49 3.58 1.41 -7.64
N LEU A 50 4.28 0.28 -7.69
CA LEU A 50 4.62 -0.41 -8.93
C LEU A 50 3.39 -0.94 -9.67
N SER A 51 2.32 -1.33 -8.99
CA SER A 51 1.07 -1.71 -9.68
C SER A 51 0.45 -0.53 -10.42
N PHE A 52 0.52 0.68 -9.84
CA PHE A 52 0.07 1.90 -10.50
C PHE A 52 0.96 2.25 -11.71
N ILE A 53 2.28 2.18 -11.55
CA ILE A 53 3.24 2.37 -12.65
C ILE A 53 2.97 1.34 -13.76
N HIS A 54 2.63 0.09 -13.42
CA HIS A 54 2.31 -0.95 -14.39
C HIS A 54 1.08 -0.59 -15.24
N ILE A 55 0.03 -0.03 -14.63
CA ILE A 55 -1.13 0.52 -15.35
C ILE A 55 -0.70 1.67 -16.26
N MET A 56 0.13 2.59 -15.76
CA MET A 56 0.60 3.74 -16.53
C MET A 56 1.41 3.33 -17.76
N LEU A 57 2.26 2.31 -17.64
CA LEU A 57 3.03 1.79 -18.77
C LEU A 57 2.14 1.09 -19.79
N ALA A 58 1.16 0.29 -19.36
CA ALA A 58 0.31 -0.47 -20.27
C ALA A 58 -0.80 0.35 -20.95
N PHE A 59 -1.40 1.30 -20.23
CA PHE A 59 -2.58 2.05 -20.68
C PHE A 59 -2.31 3.55 -20.90
N GLY A 60 -1.14 4.03 -20.51
CA GLY A 60 -0.77 5.43 -20.58
C GLY A 60 -1.19 6.24 -19.35
N LYS A 61 -0.64 7.46 -19.26
CA LYS A 61 -0.82 8.39 -18.14
C LYS A 61 -2.29 8.69 -17.83
N GLU A 62 -3.08 8.99 -18.85
CA GLU A 62 -4.48 9.40 -18.67
C GLU A 62 -5.33 8.33 -17.96
N VAL A 63 -5.13 7.06 -18.29
CA VAL A 63 -5.85 5.94 -17.67
C VAL A 63 -5.35 5.70 -16.23
N ALA A 64 -4.04 5.80 -16.01
CA ALA A 64 -3.47 5.67 -14.67
C ALA A 64 -4.01 6.75 -13.73
N PHE A 65 -3.96 8.02 -14.11
CA PHE A 65 -4.47 9.12 -13.28
C PHE A 65 -6.00 9.10 -13.08
N LYS A 66 -6.77 8.43 -13.95
CA LYS A 66 -8.18 8.12 -13.70
C LYS A 66 -8.37 7.03 -12.64
N THR A 67 -7.42 6.10 -12.50
CA THR A 67 -7.47 5.01 -11.52
C THR A 67 -7.10 5.52 -10.13
N VAL A 68 -5.99 6.25 -10.01
CA VAL A 68 -5.60 6.94 -8.77
C VAL A 68 -5.28 8.39 -9.10
N SER A 69 -6.13 9.29 -8.61
CA SER A 69 -5.89 10.72 -8.78
C SER A 69 -4.85 11.23 -7.79
N GLN A 70 -4.18 12.33 -8.14
CA GLN A 70 -3.20 12.99 -7.26
C GLN A 70 -3.82 13.41 -5.92
N LYS A 71 -5.10 13.82 -5.94
CA LYS A 71 -5.84 14.16 -4.72
C LYS A 71 -6.02 12.95 -3.81
N VAL A 72 -6.38 11.80 -4.38
CA VAL A 72 -6.53 10.54 -3.61
C VAL A 72 -5.18 10.14 -3.01
N ALA A 73 -4.10 10.16 -3.79
CA ALA A 73 -2.76 9.87 -3.30
C ALA A 73 -2.34 10.78 -2.14
N SER A 74 -2.56 12.09 -2.28
CA SER A 74 -2.25 13.09 -1.23
C SER A 74 -3.08 12.90 0.04
N VAL A 75 -4.35 12.51 -0.08
CA VAL A 75 -5.20 12.17 1.08
C VAL A 75 -4.66 10.94 1.80
N PHE A 76 -4.30 9.87 1.09
CA PHE A 76 -3.73 8.67 1.69
C PHE A 76 -2.37 8.92 2.36
N GLU A 77 -1.51 9.73 1.73
CA GLU A 77 -0.24 10.17 2.32
C GLU A 77 -0.46 10.92 3.64
N SER A 78 -1.35 11.91 3.63
CA SER A 78 -1.69 12.71 4.82
C SER A 78 -2.30 11.86 5.92
N LEU A 79 -3.20 10.93 5.55
CA LEU A 79 -3.84 10.01 6.49
C LEU A 79 -2.84 9.06 7.13
N GLY A 80 -1.91 8.50 6.34
CA GLY A 80 -0.85 7.63 6.85
C GLY A 80 0.05 8.35 7.86
N ALA A 81 0.47 9.57 7.53
CA ALA A 81 1.25 10.41 8.45
C ALA A 81 0.47 10.73 9.74
N LEU A 82 -0.81 11.06 9.61
CA LEU A 82 -1.67 11.38 10.75
C LEU A 82 -1.86 10.15 11.66
N ILE A 83 -2.12 8.97 11.10
CA ILE A 83 -2.24 7.72 11.86
C ILE A 83 -0.95 7.45 12.63
N PHE A 84 0.21 7.53 11.96
CA PHE A 84 1.51 7.28 12.57
C PHE A 84 1.77 8.19 13.78
N VAL A 85 1.54 9.51 13.63
CA VAL A 85 1.70 10.48 14.73
C VAL A 85 0.66 10.27 15.82
N THR A 86 -0.58 9.95 15.47
CA THR A 86 -1.65 9.71 16.46
C THR A 86 -1.35 8.50 17.32
N LEU A 87 -0.88 7.39 16.74
CA LEU A 87 -0.44 6.20 17.48
C LEU A 87 0.71 6.54 18.43
N ALA A 88 1.66 7.37 17.98
CA ALA A 88 2.79 7.78 18.79
C ALA A 88 2.39 8.61 20.01
N ILE A 89 1.49 9.58 19.81
CA ILE A 89 0.94 10.45 20.87
C ILE A 89 0.05 9.65 21.83
N ALA A 90 -0.75 8.70 21.33
CA ALA A 90 -1.56 7.81 22.17
C ALA A 90 -0.69 7.02 23.16
N GLY A 91 0.54 6.67 22.76
CA GLY A 91 1.54 6.09 23.66
C GLY A 91 1.87 6.98 24.86
N ILE A 92 1.97 8.30 24.68
CA ILE A 92 2.24 9.27 25.76
C ILE A 92 1.12 9.22 26.82
N GLY A 93 -0.14 9.20 26.39
CA GLY A 93 -1.28 9.07 27.30
C GLY A 93 -1.25 7.77 28.14
N SER A 94 -0.53 6.75 27.66
CA SER A 94 -0.32 5.49 28.36
C SER A 94 1.02 5.41 29.10
N GLY A 95 1.93 6.37 28.92
CA GLY A 95 3.23 6.45 29.59
C GLY A 95 4.28 7.26 28.83
N TYR A 96 4.69 6.82 27.64
CA TYR A 96 5.74 7.47 26.85
C TYR A 96 5.51 7.32 25.34
N PHE A 97 6.18 8.15 24.54
CA PHE A 97 6.03 8.17 23.08
C PHE A 97 6.21 6.77 22.45
N PHE A 98 5.26 6.34 21.61
CA PHE A 98 5.21 4.99 21.03
C PHE A 98 5.10 3.81 22.02
N LEU A 99 4.71 4.04 23.28
CA LEU A 99 4.42 2.93 24.18
C LEU A 99 3.36 2.00 23.55
N ASN A 100 3.69 0.71 23.47
CA ASN A 100 2.78 -0.31 22.95
C ASN A 100 1.68 -0.60 24.00
N PHE A 101 0.49 -0.08 23.75
CA PHE A 101 -0.68 -0.26 24.60
C PHE A 101 -1.59 -1.43 24.14
N LEU A 102 -1.24 -2.13 23.06
CA LEU A 102 -1.98 -3.29 22.56
C LEU A 102 -1.33 -4.61 22.97
N ALA A 103 -2.15 -5.65 23.15
CA ALA A 103 -1.67 -6.99 23.46
C ALA A 103 -0.82 -7.55 22.30
N LYS A 104 0.28 -8.21 22.65
CA LYS A 104 1.20 -8.81 21.67
C LYS A 104 0.71 -10.15 21.10
N GLY A 105 -0.44 -10.67 21.52
CA GLY A 105 -1.01 -11.91 21.00
C GLY A 105 -0.05 -13.11 21.01
N GLU A 106 -0.31 -14.06 20.12
CA GLU A 106 0.52 -15.26 19.95
C GLU A 106 1.57 -15.04 18.86
N PRO A 107 2.86 -15.37 19.09
CA PRO A 107 3.91 -15.26 18.07
C PRO A 107 3.53 -15.95 16.75
N PHE A 108 4.03 -15.40 15.63
CA PHE A 108 3.76 -15.86 14.26
C PHE A 108 2.30 -15.71 13.78
N ARG A 109 1.44 -15.00 14.52
CA ARG A 109 0.12 -14.57 14.03
C ARG A 109 0.15 -13.13 13.54
N LEU A 110 -0.86 -12.76 12.76
CA LEU A 110 -0.96 -11.40 12.21
C LEU A 110 -0.99 -10.31 13.30
N PHE A 111 -1.77 -10.53 14.36
CA PHE A 111 -1.86 -9.61 15.50
C PHE A 111 -0.92 -10.08 16.63
N SER A 112 0.38 -10.14 16.35
CA SER A 112 1.38 -10.68 17.29
C SER A 112 2.45 -9.69 17.77
N SER A 113 2.26 -8.40 17.56
CA SER A 113 3.29 -7.38 17.83
C SER A 113 2.74 -6.04 18.34
N GLY A 114 1.48 -6.05 18.83
CA GLY A 114 0.78 -4.87 19.33
C GLY A 114 0.60 -3.80 18.26
N LEU A 115 1.24 -2.63 18.41
CA LEU A 115 1.09 -1.51 17.48
C LEU A 115 1.79 -1.68 16.11
N ILE A 116 2.76 -2.57 15.97
CA ILE A 116 3.60 -2.67 14.76
C ILE A 116 2.82 -2.98 13.46
N PRO A 117 1.77 -3.83 13.44
CA PRO A 117 1.03 -4.14 12.22
C PRO A 117 0.02 -3.07 11.79
N LEU A 118 -0.12 -1.98 12.55
CA LEU A 118 -1.13 -0.92 12.33
C LEU A 118 -0.60 0.23 11.48
#